data_AF-A0A1L4FRN6-F1
#
_entry.id   AF-A0A1L4FRN6-F1
#
_cell.length_a   1.000
_cell.length_b   1.000
_cell.length_c   1.000
_cell.angle_alpha   90.00
_cell.angle_beta   90.00
_cell.angle_gamma   90.00
#
_symmetry.space_group_name_H-M   'P 1'
#
loop_
_entity.id
_entity.type
_entity.pdbx_description
1 polymer ?
#
loop_
_entity_poly.entity_id
_entity_poly.type
_entity_poly.pdbx_seq_one_letter_code
_entity_poly.pdbx_strand_id
1 'polypeptide(L)'
;MSAGIIILAILLILFSKTYKLIFVTLLGLLITYILINTINYFYDKHQISEFLVLDKTPKGYLISWNTNRYMLISSQYLKEGYRYSGDIKILKSSDETKISYFTFHTIGFLKVDNIIEKNASPTIQHHIKGLFENYPKYYKKYFINLVFGYGYHDLKVEIYYTFLKLGIMHFVVVSGMHFSFAYFILDLLLKKVKNPMTKKIIKFIVISIYFLMCKLSIATIRSFLFLSLWTFIGNYRQQKFIMNAKIFIAICLFIPHSIYNTSFWYTFLISQCIYFLFLFEYKKKIYLSIILFVLVQVNSQFLNIWYRHQLNITTFLYVPLLSPLMEITFYIAIFFFPFYKFLDSYFMFVDHIFEFLSKWVWILEFDWTFHWFGFAIIVALSNSIQFIIWKNICINKKL
;
A
#
# COMPACT_ATOMS: atom_id res chain seq x y z
N MET A 1 -9.36 -12.73 -18.48
CA MET A 1 -8.24 -11.76 -18.35
C MET A 1 -7.89 -11.05 -19.68
N SER A 2 -8.02 -11.68 -20.85
CA SER A 2 -7.67 -11.11 -22.16
C SER A 2 -8.55 -9.94 -22.64
N ALA A 3 -9.87 -9.97 -22.38
CA ALA A 3 -10.79 -8.92 -22.83
C ALA A 3 -10.58 -7.56 -22.12
N GLY A 4 -10.19 -7.56 -20.83
CA GLY A 4 -9.98 -6.34 -20.06
C GLY A 4 -8.76 -5.53 -20.51
N ILE A 5 -7.72 -6.20 -21.00
CA ILE A 5 -6.51 -5.55 -21.54
C ILE A 5 -6.82 -4.84 -22.87
N ILE A 6 -7.64 -5.46 -23.70
CA ILE A 6 -8.07 -4.90 -24.99
C ILE A 6 -8.96 -3.68 -24.75
N ILE A 7 -9.90 -3.77 -23.81
CA ILE A 7 -10.78 -2.65 -23.44
C ILE A 7 -9.98 -1.50 -22.80
N LEU A 8 -8.99 -1.79 -21.94
CA LEU A 8 -8.12 -0.77 -21.36
C LEU A 8 -7.21 -0.13 -22.42
N ALA A 9 -6.67 -0.91 -23.36
CA ALA A 9 -5.92 -0.39 -24.50
C ALA A 9 -6.80 0.55 -25.33
N ILE A 10 -8.03 0.15 -25.65
CA ILE A 10 -9.03 0.95 -26.38
C ILE A 10 -9.40 2.22 -25.60
N LEU A 11 -9.62 2.15 -24.28
CA LEU A 11 -9.92 3.31 -23.44
C LEU A 11 -8.70 4.24 -23.31
N LEU A 12 -7.48 3.72 -23.22
CA LEU A 12 -6.26 4.53 -23.20
C LEU A 12 -5.95 5.17 -24.56
N ILE A 13 -6.34 4.50 -25.66
CA ILE A 13 -6.30 5.03 -27.04
C ILE A 13 -7.31 6.17 -27.21
N LEU A 14 -8.54 6.02 -26.72
CA LEU A 14 -9.60 7.03 -26.83
C LEU A 14 -9.34 8.30 -25.98
N PHE A 15 -8.54 8.20 -24.91
CA PHE A 15 -8.34 9.29 -23.94
C PHE A 15 -6.92 9.89 -23.90
N SER A 16 -6.10 9.73 -24.95
CA SER A 16 -4.77 10.34 -25.01
C SER A 16 -4.51 11.08 -26.33
N LYS A 17 -4.13 12.37 -26.25
CA LYS A 17 -3.72 13.19 -27.40
C LYS A 17 -2.30 12.88 -27.92
N THR A 18 -1.58 11.91 -27.33
CA THR A 18 -0.16 11.68 -27.66
C THR A 18 0.16 10.19 -27.81
N TYR A 19 0.44 9.76 -29.04
CA TYR A 19 0.80 8.38 -29.39
C TYR A 19 1.99 7.82 -28.59
N LYS A 20 2.91 8.69 -28.13
CA LYS A 20 4.01 8.32 -27.24
C LYS A 20 3.54 7.84 -25.85
N LEU A 21 2.45 8.42 -25.32
CA LEU A 21 1.87 8.01 -24.04
C LEU A 21 1.24 6.63 -24.14
N ILE A 22 0.54 6.37 -25.25
CA ILE A 22 -0.09 5.08 -25.58
C ILE A 22 0.97 4.00 -25.68
N PHE A 23 2.05 4.24 -26.43
CA PHE A 23 3.12 3.25 -26.60
C PHE A 23 3.80 2.88 -25.27
N VAL A 24 4.13 3.88 -24.44
CA VAL A 24 4.80 3.63 -23.15
C VAL A 24 3.87 2.93 -22.15
N THR A 25 2.58 3.28 -22.12
CA THR A 25 1.60 2.59 -21.25
C THR A 25 1.33 1.17 -21.73
N LEU A 26 1.16 0.95 -23.03
CA LEU A 26 0.99 -0.39 -23.60
C LEU A 26 2.23 -1.25 -23.37
N LEU A 27 3.43 -0.70 -23.54
CA LEU A 27 4.68 -1.41 -23.28
C LEU A 27 4.83 -1.75 -21.80
N GLY A 28 4.53 -0.81 -20.90
CA GLY A 28 4.55 -1.06 -19.45
C GLY A 28 3.55 -2.12 -19.03
N LEU A 29 2.32 -2.06 -19.55
CA LEU A 29 1.27 -3.06 -19.29
C LEU A 29 1.61 -4.42 -19.90
N LEU A 30 2.18 -4.45 -21.10
CA LEU A 30 2.64 -5.67 -21.76
C LEU A 30 3.78 -6.31 -20.97
N ILE A 31 4.77 -5.54 -20.52
CA ILE A 31 5.85 -6.04 -19.67
C ILE A 31 5.29 -6.57 -18.35
N THR A 32 4.38 -5.84 -17.72
CA THR A 32 3.75 -6.28 -16.45
C THR A 32 2.91 -7.54 -16.66
N TYR A 33 2.16 -7.62 -17.77
CA TYR A 33 1.37 -8.78 -18.15
C TYR A 33 2.24 -9.99 -18.46
N ILE A 34 3.33 -9.79 -19.23
CA ILE A 34 4.32 -10.82 -19.50
C ILE A 34 4.92 -11.27 -18.17
N LEU A 35 5.39 -10.38 -17.30
CA LEU A 35 5.96 -10.75 -16.00
C LEU A 35 4.95 -11.54 -15.14
N ILE A 36 3.72 -11.07 -15.00
CA ILE A 36 2.65 -11.76 -14.26
C ILE A 36 2.36 -13.12 -14.89
N ASN A 37 2.25 -13.21 -16.21
CA ASN A 37 2.00 -14.47 -16.90
C ASN A 37 3.21 -15.39 -16.92
N THR A 38 4.44 -14.89 -16.91
CA THR A 38 5.63 -15.73 -16.84
C THR A 38 5.70 -16.32 -15.44
N ILE A 39 5.44 -15.49 -14.41
CA ILE A 39 5.28 -15.93 -13.02
C ILE A 39 4.16 -16.98 -12.92
N ASN A 40 2.98 -16.73 -13.50
CA ASN A 40 1.85 -17.66 -13.49
C ASN A 40 2.09 -18.92 -14.33
N TYR A 41 2.79 -18.81 -15.46
CA TYR A 41 3.14 -19.93 -16.34
C TYR A 41 4.16 -20.87 -15.68
N PHE A 42 5.11 -20.32 -14.93
CA PHE A 42 5.95 -21.12 -14.03
C PHE A 42 5.18 -21.73 -12.86
N TYR A 43 3.97 -21.23 -12.57
CA TYR A 43 3.13 -21.69 -11.46
C TYR A 43 2.04 -22.71 -11.83
N ASP A 44 1.62 -22.82 -13.09
CA ASP A 44 0.43 -23.60 -13.50
C ASP A 44 0.71 -25.03 -13.98
N LYS A 45 1.94 -25.55 -13.88
CA LYS A 45 2.27 -26.86 -14.49
C LYS A 45 1.95 -28.11 -13.66
N HIS A 46 1.23 -28.04 -12.54
CA HIS A 46 0.84 -29.25 -11.79
C HIS A 46 -0.62 -29.22 -11.30
N GLN A 47 -1.46 -30.07 -11.90
CA GLN A 47 -2.86 -30.31 -11.56
C GLN A 47 -3.01 -31.09 -10.24
N ILE A 48 -2.79 -30.40 -9.12
CA ILE A 48 -3.36 -30.69 -7.80
C ILE A 48 -3.86 -29.32 -7.28
N SER A 49 -4.95 -29.24 -6.51
CA SER A 49 -5.48 -27.97 -6.00
C SER A 49 -4.49 -27.28 -5.05
N GLU A 50 -3.55 -26.54 -5.62
CA GLU A 50 -2.55 -25.77 -4.91
C GLU A 50 -3.14 -24.43 -4.46
N PHE A 51 -2.93 -24.10 -3.19
CA PHE A 51 -3.30 -22.81 -2.62
C PHE A 51 -2.10 -22.16 -1.94
N LEU A 52 -1.99 -20.83 -2.09
CA LEU A 52 -0.94 -20.02 -1.48
C LEU A 52 -1.48 -19.41 -0.18
N VAL A 53 -0.79 -19.60 0.94
CA VAL A 53 -1.14 -18.93 2.19
C VAL A 53 -0.60 -17.49 2.16
N LEU A 54 -1.52 -16.52 2.09
CA LEU A 54 -1.21 -15.09 1.97
C LEU A 54 -0.93 -14.42 3.33
N ASP A 55 -1.75 -14.72 4.34
CA ASP A 55 -1.64 -14.14 5.69
C ASP A 55 -2.29 -15.08 6.72
N LYS A 56 -1.84 -15.05 7.97
CA LYS A 56 -2.48 -15.76 9.09
C LYS A 56 -3.35 -14.80 9.88
N THR A 57 -4.54 -15.25 10.23
CA THR A 57 -5.49 -14.52 11.07
C THR A 57 -5.80 -15.31 12.34
N PRO A 58 -6.37 -14.69 13.39
CA PRO A 58 -6.75 -15.41 14.61
C PRO A 58 -7.74 -16.56 14.38
N LYS A 59 -8.51 -16.50 13.29
CA LYS A 59 -9.59 -17.45 12.96
C LYS A 59 -9.25 -18.41 11.82
N GLY A 60 -8.04 -18.36 11.27
CA GLY A 60 -7.63 -19.20 10.13
C GLY A 60 -6.60 -18.53 9.23
N TYR A 61 -6.48 -19.00 7.99
CA TYR A 61 -5.50 -18.54 7.02
C TYR A 61 -6.19 -17.87 5.84
N LEU A 62 -5.73 -16.69 5.43
CA LEU A 62 -6.13 -16.11 4.15
C LEU A 62 -5.34 -16.82 3.05
N ILE A 63 -6.04 -17.49 2.14
CA ILE A 63 -5.39 -18.23 1.05
C ILE A 63 -5.80 -17.67 -0.32
N SER A 64 -4.90 -17.79 -1.30
CA SER A 64 -5.21 -17.61 -2.71
C SER A 64 -5.34 -18.97 -3.38
N TRP A 65 -6.50 -19.24 -3.96
CA TRP A 65 -6.79 -20.45 -4.70
C TRP A 65 -7.55 -20.07 -5.98
N ASN A 66 -7.13 -20.56 -7.15
CA ASN A 66 -7.71 -20.23 -8.45
C ASN A 66 -7.94 -18.71 -8.65
N THR A 67 -6.92 -17.89 -8.35
CA THR A 67 -6.95 -16.40 -8.39
C THR A 67 -7.89 -15.72 -7.40
N ASN A 68 -8.73 -16.47 -6.71
CA ASN A 68 -9.67 -15.99 -5.71
C ASN A 68 -9.06 -16.05 -4.31
N ARG A 69 -9.59 -15.22 -3.40
CA ARG A 69 -9.19 -15.23 -1.99
C ARG A 69 -10.25 -15.91 -1.14
N TYR A 70 -9.81 -16.80 -0.28
CA TYR A 70 -10.67 -17.55 0.62
C TYR A 70 -10.11 -17.53 2.04
N MET A 71 -11.00 -17.68 3.01
CA MET A 71 -10.59 -17.94 4.37
C MET A 71 -10.53 -19.45 4.58
N LEU A 72 -9.33 -19.98 4.77
CA LEU A 72 -9.10 -21.37 5.11
C LEU A 72 -9.13 -21.55 6.62
N ILE A 73 -10.07 -22.35 7.11
CA ILE A 73 -10.07 -22.84 8.49
C ILE A 73 -9.37 -24.20 8.47
N SER A 74 -8.17 -24.25 9.04
CA SER A 74 -7.38 -25.47 9.16
C SER A 74 -6.94 -25.67 10.60
N SER A 75 -7.01 -26.91 11.09
CA SER A 75 -6.43 -27.33 12.37
C SER A 75 -4.91 -27.49 12.29
N GLN A 76 -4.36 -27.60 11.08
CA GLN A 76 -2.93 -27.74 10.86
C GLN A 76 -2.25 -26.37 10.76
N TYR A 77 -1.01 -26.29 11.26
CA TYR A 77 -0.21 -25.08 11.14
C TYR A 77 0.28 -24.89 9.71
N LEU A 78 -0.03 -23.74 9.11
CA LEU A 78 0.43 -23.37 7.78
C LEU A 78 1.33 -22.13 7.85
N LYS A 79 2.43 -22.17 7.11
CA LYS A 79 3.41 -21.09 7.01
C LYS A 79 2.97 -20.09 5.93
N GLU A 80 3.05 -18.80 6.25
CA GLU A 80 2.81 -17.73 5.27
C GLU A 80 3.81 -17.77 4.12
N GLY A 81 3.32 -17.54 2.90
CA GLY A 81 4.12 -17.53 1.68
C GLY A 81 4.44 -18.93 1.14
N TYR A 82 3.97 -19.99 1.81
CA TYR A 82 4.09 -21.36 1.33
C TYR A 82 2.85 -21.76 0.54
N ARG A 83 3.08 -22.59 -0.47
CA ARG A 83 2.06 -23.30 -1.23
C ARG A 83 1.80 -24.65 -0.60
N TYR A 84 0.53 -24.97 -0.51
CA TYR A 84 0.05 -26.22 0.02
C TYR A 84 -0.83 -26.88 -1.03
N SER A 85 -0.78 -28.20 -1.09
CA SER A 85 -1.74 -28.99 -1.87
C SER A 85 -2.62 -29.77 -0.91
N GLY A 86 -3.92 -29.75 -1.13
CA GLY A 86 -4.85 -30.52 -0.31
C GLY A 86 -6.23 -30.60 -0.95
N ASP A 87 -7.04 -31.51 -0.43
CA ASP A 87 -8.42 -31.69 -0.87
C ASP A 87 -9.30 -30.60 -0.25
N ILE A 88 -9.59 -29.58 -1.06
CA ILE A 88 -10.34 -28.42 -0.63
C ILE A 88 -11.83 -28.72 -0.68
N LYS A 89 -12.51 -28.72 0.47
CA LYS A 89 -13.97 -28.70 0.55
C LYS A 89 -14.46 -27.28 0.77
N ILE A 90 -15.28 -26.80 -0.16
CA ILE A 90 -15.98 -25.52 -0.01
C ILE A 90 -17.07 -25.71 1.02
N LEU A 91 -16.96 -25.04 2.16
CA LEU A 91 -18.09 -24.91 3.08
C LEU A 91 -19.04 -23.89 2.45
N LYS A 92 -20.25 -24.32 2.06
CA LYS A 92 -21.33 -23.37 1.74
C LYS A 92 -21.48 -22.44 2.94
N SER A 93 -21.54 -21.13 2.69
CA SER A 93 -21.68 -20.14 3.75
C SER A 93 -22.94 -20.46 4.56
N SER A 94 -22.74 -21.02 5.75
CA SER A 94 -23.81 -21.10 6.74
C SER A 94 -24.17 -19.67 7.13
N ASP A 95 -25.46 -19.34 7.12
CA ASP A 95 -26.06 -18.04 7.46
C ASP A 95 -25.75 -17.54 8.90
N GLU A 96 -24.86 -18.20 9.65
CA GLU A 96 -24.66 -18.00 11.09
C GLU A 96 -23.30 -17.45 11.52
N THR A 97 -22.43 -17.00 10.62
CA THR A 97 -21.23 -16.26 11.04
C THR A 97 -21.30 -14.78 10.68
N LYS A 98 -21.98 -14.03 11.56
CA LYS A 98 -21.79 -12.58 11.76
C LYS A 98 -20.32 -12.28 12.10
N ILE A 99 -19.45 -12.35 11.11
CA ILE A 99 -18.09 -11.81 11.20
C ILE A 99 -17.95 -10.77 10.10
N SER A 100 -18.49 -9.59 10.40
CA SER A 100 -18.48 -8.36 9.60
C SER A 100 -17.08 -7.81 9.26
N TYR A 101 -16.02 -8.53 9.61
CA TYR A 101 -14.63 -8.19 9.26
C TYR A 101 -14.12 -8.88 7.98
N PHE A 102 -14.68 -10.03 7.58
CA PHE A 102 -14.12 -10.87 6.51
C PHE A 102 -14.80 -10.74 5.14
N THR A 103 -16.03 -10.22 5.10
CA THR A 103 -16.84 -10.10 3.87
C THR A 103 -16.26 -9.17 2.80
N PHE A 104 -15.24 -8.37 3.11
CA PHE A 104 -14.57 -7.51 2.12
C PHE A 104 -13.34 -8.14 1.45
N HIS A 105 -12.80 -9.27 1.94
CA HIS A 105 -11.52 -9.83 1.48
C HIS A 105 -11.56 -11.30 1.04
N THR A 106 -12.69 -11.99 1.22
CA THR A 106 -12.82 -13.43 0.94
C THR A 106 -14.13 -13.75 0.23
N ILE A 107 -14.06 -14.57 -0.82
CA ILE A 107 -15.22 -15.03 -1.60
C ILE A 107 -16.00 -16.12 -0.84
N GLY A 108 -15.35 -16.78 0.13
CA GLY A 108 -15.99 -17.77 0.99
C GLY A 108 -15.03 -18.40 1.98
N PHE A 109 -15.55 -19.34 2.77
CA PHE A 109 -14.79 -20.14 3.72
C PHE A 109 -14.50 -21.52 3.13
N LEU A 110 -13.27 -21.99 3.31
CA LEU A 110 -12.82 -23.30 2.90
C LEU A 110 -12.41 -24.10 4.14
N LYS A 111 -12.73 -25.38 4.13
CA LYS A 111 -12.16 -26.36 5.06
C LYS A 111 -11.38 -27.37 4.25
N VAL A 112 -10.16 -27.66 4.66
CA VAL A 112 -9.31 -28.63 3.97
C VAL A 112 -9.14 -29.82 4.91
N ASP A 113 -9.62 -30.96 4.45
CA ASP A 113 -9.38 -32.24 5.11
C ASP A 113 -8.17 -32.85 4.38
N ASN A 114 -7.00 -32.90 5.03
CA ASN A 114 -5.69 -33.34 4.49
C ASN A 114 -4.91 -32.28 3.69
N ILE A 115 -3.93 -31.65 4.37
CA ILE A 115 -2.97 -30.74 3.74
C ILE A 115 -1.63 -31.46 3.63
N ILE A 116 -1.10 -31.52 2.41
CA ILE A 116 0.26 -32.00 2.14
C ILE A 116 1.11 -30.75 1.88
N GLU A 117 2.09 -30.51 2.75
CA GLU A 117 3.13 -29.49 2.55
C GLU A 117 3.98 -29.93 1.36
N LYS A 118 3.68 -29.42 0.17
CA LYS A 118 4.67 -29.44 -0.91
C LYS A 118 5.72 -28.41 -0.58
N ASN A 119 6.99 -28.75 -0.83
CA ASN A 119 8.09 -27.79 -0.80
C ASN A 119 7.80 -26.69 -1.82
N ALA A 120 7.10 -25.66 -1.38
CA ALA A 120 6.93 -24.44 -2.13
C ALA A 120 8.34 -23.89 -2.34
N SER A 121 8.70 -23.64 -3.60
CA SER A 121 9.88 -22.86 -3.89
C SER A 121 9.74 -21.54 -3.11
N PRO A 122 10.62 -21.27 -2.14
CA PRO A 122 10.52 -20.06 -1.34
C PRO A 122 10.46 -18.86 -2.28
N THR A 123 9.42 -18.03 -2.11
CA THR A 123 9.31 -16.81 -2.91
C THR A 123 10.54 -15.94 -2.68
N ILE A 124 10.89 -15.07 -3.64
CA ILE A 124 11.95 -14.08 -3.46
C ILE A 124 11.77 -13.32 -2.14
N GLN A 125 10.52 -13.05 -1.76
CA GLN A 125 10.13 -12.40 -0.51
C GLN A 125 10.50 -13.23 0.73
N HIS A 126 10.28 -14.55 0.69
CA HIS A 126 10.67 -15.47 1.74
C HIS A 126 12.19 -15.51 1.89
N HIS A 127 12.93 -15.58 0.78
CA HIS A 127 14.39 -15.51 0.81
C HIS A 127 14.90 -14.21 1.41
N ILE A 128 14.35 -13.06 1.01
CA ILE A 128 14.71 -11.75 1.58
C ILE A 128 14.44 -11.73 3.08
N LYS A 129 13.30 -12.24 3.54
CA LYS A 129 13.00 -12.35 4.97
C LYS A 129 14.04 -13.22 5.69
N GLY A 130 14.38 -14.36 5.10
CA GLY A 130 15.40 -15.31 5.59
C GLY A 130 16.78 -14.68 5.80
N LEU A 131 17.20 -13.76 4.90
CA LEU A 131 18.48 -13.05 5.03
C LEU A 131 18.61 -12.27 6.36
N PHE A 132 17.49 -11.88 6.96
CA PHE A 132 17.47 -11.09 8.18
C PHE A 132 17.09 -11.90 9.43
N GLU A 133 16.98 -13.23 9.35
CA GLU A 133 16.51 -14.05 10.47
C GLU A 133 17.41 -13.98 11.70
N ASN A 134 18.73 -13.92 11.46
CA ASN A 134 19.79 -13.91 12.48
C ASN A 134 20.14 -12.50 12.99
N TYR A 135 19.42 -11.47 12.55
CA TYR A 135 19.66 -10.10 13.00
C TYR A 135 18.99 -9.84 14.37
N PRO A 136 19.50 -8.87 15.14
CA PRO A 136 18.92 -8.45 16.41
C PRO A 136 17.42 -8.10 16.34
N LYS A 137 16.73 -8.23 17.48
CA LYS A 137 15.26 -8.18 17.58
C LYS A 137 14.67 -6.89 17.02
N TYR A 138 15.15 -5.71 17.44
CA TYR A 138 14.58 -4.42 17.03
C TYR A 138 14.94 -4.06 15.59
N TYR A 139 16.16 -4.43 15.16
CA TYR A 139 16.54 -4.36 13.75
C TYR A 139 15.55 -5.12 12.87
N LYS A 140 15.32 -6.40 13.20
CA LYS A 140 14.39 -7.28 12.49
C LYS A 140 12.94 -6.78 12.55
N LYS A 141 12.53 -6.22 13.69
CA LYS A 141 11.20 -5.62 13.95
C LYS A 141 10.96 -4.44 13.00
N TYR A 142 11.89 -3.48 12.97
CA TYR A 142 11.68 -2.18 12.32
C TYR A 142 12.26 -2.06 10.91
N PHE A 143 13.51 -2.47 10.69
CA PHE A 143 14.20 -2.26 9.41
C PHE A 143 13.45 -2.90 8.24
N ILE A 144 13.12 -4.19 8.37
CA ILE A 144 12.47 -4.95 7.29
C ILE A 144 11.08 -4.39 7.01
N ASN A 145 10.38 -3.94 8.05
CA ASN A 145 9.04 -3.41 7.91
C ASN A 145 9.06 -2.03 7.24
N LEU A 146 9.97 -1.16 7.64
CA LEU A 146 10.11 0.18 7.05
C LEU A 146 10.66 0.13 5.62
N VAL A 147 11.62 -0.75 5.33
CA VAL A 147 12.28 -0.78 4.01
C VAL A 147 11.51 -1.63 3.02
N PHE A 148 11.04 -2.81 3.41
CA PHE A 148 10.41 -3.77 2.49
C PHE A 148 8.92 -4.01 2.76
N GLY A 149 8.38 -3.56 3.89
CA GLY A 149 6.96 -3.75 4.24
C GLY A 149 6.64 -5.14 4.77
N TYR A 150 7.64 -5.92 5.19
CA TYR A 150 7.42 -7.22 5.84
C TYR A 150 7.56 -7.14 7.36
N GLY A 151 6.82 -7.98 8.07
CA GLY A 151 7.00 -8.21 9.50
C GLY A 151 7.12 -9.70 9.81
N TYR A 152 7.77 -10.03 10.92
CA TYR A 152 7.73 -11.37 11.51
C TYR A 152 6.46 -11.51 12.35
N HIS A 153 5.72 -12.61 12.23
CA HIS A 153 4.36 -12.76 12.78
C HIS A 153 4.11 -12.07 14.12
N ASP A 154 4.88 -12.42 15.16
CA ASP A 154 4.63 -11.91 16.51
C ASP A 154 5.03 -10.43 16.63
N LEU A 155 6.15 -10.05 16.02
CA LEU A 155 6.63 -8.66 15.95
C LEU A 155 5.74 -7.78 15.06
N LYS A 156 5.12 -8.35 14.02
CA LYS A 156 4.21 -7.69 13.06
C LYS A 156 2.93 -7.29 13.78
N VAL A 157 2.38 -8.18 14.60
CA VAL A 157 1.14 -7.92 15.34
C VAL A 157 1.34 -6.79 16.35
N GLU A 158 2.42 -6.84 17.14
CA GLU A 158 2.75 -5.79 18.11
C GLU A 158 2.97 -4.43 17.46
N ILE A 159 3.86 -4.33 16.45
CA ILE A 159 4.09 -3.09 15.71
C ILE A 159 2.80 -2.58 15.09
N TYR A 160 2.04 -3.47 14.44
CA TYR A 160 0.81 -3.11 13.75
C TYR A 160 -0.18 -2.45 14.71
N TYR A 161 -0.42 -3.03 15.87
CA TYR A 161 -1.34 -2.46 16.85
C TYR A 161 -0.83 -1.14 17.42
N THR A 162 0.46 -1.04 17.76
CA THR A 162 1.06 0.21 18.26
C THR A 162 0.94 1.33 17.22
N PHE A 163 1.28 1.05 15.96
CA PHE A 163 1.24 2.04 14.88
C PHE A 163 -0.17 2.41 14.47
N LEU A 164 -1.09 1.45 14.56
CA LEU A 164 -2.51 1.67 14.37
C LEU A 164 -3.09 2.57 15.46
N LYS A 165 -2.78 2.30 16.74
CA LYS A 165 -3.16 3.13 17.89
C LYS A 165 -2.57 4.54 17.80
N LEU A 166 -1.36 4.69 17.30
CA LEU A 166 -0.73 6.00 17.12
C LEU A 166 -1.19 6.73 15.83
N GLY A 167 -1.97 6.07 14.96
CA GLY A 167 -2.43 6.64 13.69
C GLY A 167 -1.34 6.78 12.62
N ILE A 168 -0.18 6.15 12.81
CA ILE A 168 1.01 6.26 11.96
C ILE A 168 1.25 5.00 11.09
N MET A 169 0.28 4.09 11.02
CA MET A 169 0.38 2.85 10.21
C MET A 169 0.79 3.11 8.75
N HIS A 170 0.36 4.24 8.18
CA HIS A 170 0.67 4.62 6.80
C HIS A 170 2.16 4.92 6.55
N PHE A 171 2.96 5.18 7.60
CA PHE A 171 4.42 5.35 7.48
C PHE A 171 5.17 4.03 7.33
N VAL A 172 4.60 2.92 7.82
CA VAL A 172 5.20 1.58 7.75
C VAL A 172 4.82 0.86 6.46
N VAL A 173 3.71 1.26 5.84
CA VAL A 173 3.38 0.76 4.51
C VAL A 173 4.34 1.40 3.51
N VAL A 174 5.14 0.56 2.84
CA VAL A 174 6.01 1.01 1.75
C VAL A 174 5.15 1.76 0.72
N SER A 175 5.48 3.03 0.53
CA SER A 175 4.64 4.02 -0.13
C SER A 175 5.43 4.83 -1.17
N GLY A 176 4.76 5.84 -1.76
CA GLY A 176 5.39 6.73 -2.74
C GLY A 176 6.62 7.46 -2.22
N MET A 177 6.68 7.73 -0.92
CA MET A 177 7.86 8.31 -0.27
C MET A 177 9.08 7.40 -0.41
N HIS A 178 8.92 6.10 -0.15
CA HIS A 178 10.00 5.11 -0.19
C HIS A 178 10.58 4.99 -1.60
N PHE A 179 9.69 4.85 -2.60
CA PHE A 179 10.07 4.80 -4.01
C PHE A 179 10.70 6.11 -4.49
N SER A 180 10.19 7.26 -4.07
CA SER A 180 10.73 8.57 -4.44
C SER A 180 12.12 8.78 -3.85
N PHE A 181 12.33 8.34 -2.61
CA PHE A 181 13.63 8.42 -1.95
C PHE A 181 14.65 7.49 -2.60
N ALA A 182 14.29 6.24 -2.87
CA ALA A 182 15.13 5.31 -3.64
C ALA A 182 15.51 5.90 -5.01
N TYR A 183 14.53 6.49 -5.72
CA TYR A 183 14.78 7.15 -6.99
C TYR A 183 15.69 8.38 -6.88
N PHE A 184 15.59 9.14 -5.79
CA PHE A 184 16.46 10.28 -5.49
C PHE A 184 17.90 9.83 -5.23
N ILE A 185 18.12 8.79 -4.41
CA ILE A 185 19.45 8.20 -4.20
C ILE A 185 20.05 7.77 -5.54
N LEU A 186 19.28 7.08 -6.39
CA LEU A 186 19.75 6.69 -7.73
C LEU A 186 20.09 7.90 -8.60
N ASP A 187 19.36 9.02 -8.48
CA ASP A 187 19.69 10.24 -9.20
C ASP A 187 21.04 10.82 -8.80
N LEU A 188 21.37 10.76 -7.50
CA LEU A 188 22.65 11.16 -6.93
C LEU A 188 23.78 10.23 -7.38
N LEU A 189 23.59 8.91 -7.27
CA LEU A 189 24.59 7.91 -7.65
C LEU A 189 24.91 7.96 -9.15
N LEU A 190 23.90 8.19 -9.99
CA LEU A 190 24.05 8.24 -11.44
C LEU A 190 24.34 9.66 -11.96
N LYS A 191 24.78 10.61 -11.12
CA LYS A 191 25.14 11.98 -11.54
C LYS A 191 26.20 12.00 -12.67
N LYS A 192 27.11 11.03 -12.68
CA LYS A 192 28.20 10.92 -13.68
C LYS A 192 27.75 10.29 -15.01
N VAL A 193 26.57 9.68 -15.08
CA VAL A 193 26.06 9.07 -16.31
C VAL A 193 25.54 10.17 -17.24
N LYS A 194 26.30 10.46 -18.30
CA LYS A 194 26.00 11.57 -19.23
C LYS A 194 24.75 11.32 -20.09
N ASN A 195 24.48 10.07 -20.49
CA ASN A 195 23.34 9.76 -21.35
C ASN A 195 22.04 9.73 -20.53
N PRO A 196 21.05 10.61 -20.79
CA PRO A 196 19.83 10.70 -20.02
C PRO A 196 18.93 9.46 -20.18
N MET A 197 18.95 8.82 -21.34
CA MET A 197 18.15 7.61 -21.56
C MET A 197 18.74 6.42 -20.81
N THR A 198 20.06 6.25 -20.85
CA THR A 198 20.77 5.24 -20.04
C THR A 198 20.48 5.44 -18.55
N LYS A 199 20.53 6.69 -18.07
CA LYS A 199 20.18 7.02 -16.68
C LYS A 199 18.75 6.59 -16.34
N LYS A 200 17.78 6.88 -17.21
CA LYS A 200 16.36 6.46 -17.02
C LYS A 200 16.20 4.95 -16.97
N ILE A 201 16.84 4.22 -17.89
CA ILE A 201 16.78 2.76 -17.97
C ILE A 201 17.36 2.12 -16.70
N ILE A 202 18.55 2.54 -16.27
CA ILE A 202 19.18 2.03 -15.05
C ILE A 202 18.26 2.25 -13.84
N LYS A 203 17.70 3.46 -13.70
CA LYS A 203 16.76 3.75 -12.60
C LYS A 203 15.53 2.86 -12.64
N PHE A 204 14.94 2.68 -13.83
CA PHE A 204 13.76 1.84 -13.99
C PHE A 204 14.06 0.38 -13.60
N ILE A 205 15.20 -0.17 -14.03
CA ILE A 205 15.62 -1.53 -13.68
C ILE A 205 15.79 -1.66 -12.16
N VAL A 206 16.54 -0.76 -11.52
CA VAL A 206 16.81 -0.85 -10.08
C VAL A 206 15.52 -0.67 -9.25
N ILE A 207 14.63 0.25 -9.66
CA ILE A 207 13.33 0.41 -9.00
C ILE A 207 12.44 -0.81 -9.20
N SER A 208 12.50 -1.47 -10.35
CA SER A 208 11.76 -2.71 -10.60
C SER A 208 12.26 -3.84 -9.68
N ILE A 209 13.57 -3.97 -9.51
CA ILE A 209 14.16 -4.92 -8.56
C ILE A 209 13.67 -4.60 -7.15
N TYR A 210 13.76 -3.33 -6.71
CA TYR A 210 13.28 -2.91 -5.40
C TYR A 210 11.78 -3.20 -5.20
N PHE A 211 10.95 -2.96 -6.22
CA PHE A 211 9.52 -3.30 -6.19
C PHE A 211 9.28 -4.80 -5.97
N LEU A 212 10.04 -5.67 -6.64
CA LEU A 212 9.95 -7.13 -6.47
C LEU A 212 10.41 -7.58 -5.07
N MET A 213 11.34 -6.84 -4.46
CA MET A 213 11.79 -7.07 -3.09
C MET A 213 10.80 -6.60 -2.03
N CYS A 214 9.82 -5.76 -2.37
CA CYS A 214 8.86 -5.22 -1.42
C CYS A 214 7.62 -6.12 -1.28
N LYS A 215 6.91 -5.98 -0.15
CA LYS A 215 5.56 -6.53 0.00
C LYS A 215 4.65 -5.90 -1.06
N LEU A 216 4.04 -6.74 -1.89
CA LEU A 216 3.09 -6.31 -2.91
C LEU A 216 1.80 -5.85 -2.23
N SER A 217 1.66 -4.53 -2.11
CA SER A 217 0.48 -3.83 -1.63
C SER A 217 0.00 -2.87 -2.71
N ILE A 218 -1.22 -2.39 -2.59
CA ILE A 218 -1.78 -1.43 -3.54
C ILE A 218 -0.96 -0.14 -3.55
N ALA A 219 -0.43 0.27 -2.39
CA ALA A 219 0.46 1.41 -2.27
C ALA A 219 1.75 1.19 -3.07
N THR A 220 2.41 0.03 -2.94
CA THR A 220 3.66 -0.27 -3.68
C THR A 220 3.43 -0.38 -5.18
N ILE A 221 2.35 -1.06 -5.61
CA ILE A 221 1.98 -1.17 -7.02
C ILE A 221 1.73 0.22 -7.61
N ARG A 222 0.93 1.05 -6.95
CA ARG A 222 0.63 2.40 -7.43
C ARG A 222 1.89 3.25 -7.51
N SER A 223 2.76 3.20 -6.50
CA SER A 223 4.01 3.96 -6.46
C SER A 223 4.96 3.53 -7.58
N PHE A 224 5.10 2.23 -7.82
CA PHE A 224 5.87 1.72 -8.94
C PHE A 224 5.32 2.18 -10.29
N LEU A 225 4.01 2.05 -10.52
CA LEU A 225 3.36 2.50 -11.77
C LEU A 225 3.52 4.00 -11.99
N PHE A 226 3.28 4.80 -10.95
CA PHE A 226 3.42 6.26 -11.02
C PHE A 226 4.86 6.65 -11.38
N LEU A 227 5.84 6.04 -10.73
CA LEU A 227 7.24 6.38 -10.93
C LEU A 227 7.78 5.87 -12.27
N SER A 228 7.30 4.72 -12.74
CA SER A 228 7.58 4.20 -14.08
C SER A 228 7.07 5.16 -15.16
N LEU A 229 5.80 5.57 -15.06
CA LEU A 229 5.21 6.53 -15.97
C LEU A 229 5.96 7.86 -15.94
N TRP A 230 6.26 8.38 -14.74
CA TRP A 230 7.01 9.61 -14.56
C TRP A 230 8.40 9.56 -15.23
N THR A 231 9.11 8.44 -15.11
CA THR A 231 10.47 8.28 -15.66
C THR A 231 10.50 8.42 -17.18
N PHE A 232 9.53 7.81 -17.87
CA PHE A 232 9.50 7.80 -19.34
C PHE A 232 8.75 8.98 -19.95
N ILE A 233 7.69 9.46 -19.29
CA ILE A 233 6.81 10.52 -19.83
C ILE A 233 7.29 11.92 -19.43
N GLY A 234 8.01 12.07 -18.31
CA GLY A 234 8.57 13.34 -17.85
C GLY A 234 7.62 14.22 -17.01
N ASN A 235 8.08 15.42 -16.66
CA ASN A 235 7.48 16.31 -15.68
C ASN A 235 6.21 17.03 -16.18
N TYR A 236 5.10 16.34 -16.38
CA TYR A 236 3.81 17.00 -16.59
C TYR A 236 3.16 17.36 -15.24
N ARG A 237 3.58 18.49 -14.66
CA ARG A 237 3.04 19.00 -13.37
C ARG A 237 1.51 19.09 -13.38
N GLN A 238 0.92 19.48 -14.50
CA GLN A 238 -0.54 19.60 -14.70
C GLN A 238 -1.26 18.26 -14.93
N GLN A 239 -0.54 17.17 -15.22
CA GLN A 239 -1.16 15.86 -15.49
C GLN A 239 -1.00 14.87 -14.34
N LYS A 240 -0.40 15.25 -13.20
CA LYS A 240 -0.25 14.36 -12.03
C LYS A 240 -1.60 13.82 -11.53
N PHE A 241 -2.62 14.68 -11.51
CA PHE A 241 -3.98 14.28 -11.19
C PHE A 241 -4.52 13.24 -12.18
N ILE A 242 -4.41 13.53 -13.48
CA ILE A 242 -4.85 12.64 -14.56
C ILE A 242 -4.10 11.29 -14.49
N MET A 243 -2.80 11.32 -14.20
CA MET A 243 -1.99 10.12 -14.08
C MET A 243 -2.42 9.27 -12.87
N ASN A 244 -2.69 9.90 -11.72
CA ASN A 244 -3.22 9.20 -10.55
C ASN A 244 -4.59 8.57 -10.84
N ALA A 245 -5.49 9.28 -11.53
CA ALA A 245 -6.78 8.75 -11.95
C ALA A 245 -6.64 7.58 -12.95
N LYS A 246 -5.71 7.66 -13.90
CA LYS A 246 -5.41 6.56 -14.83
C LYS A 246 -4.90 5.32 -14.08
N ILE A 247 -4.03 5.49 -13.11
CA ILE A 247 -3.53 4.38 -12.29
C ILE A 247 -4.65 3.79 -11.42
N PHE A 248 -5.53 4.62 -10.86
CA PHE A 248 -6.73 4.17 -10.14
C PHE A 248 -7.56 3.23 -11.01
N ILE A 249 -7.93 3.70 -12.20
CA ILE A 249 -8.75 2.93 -13.15
C ILE A 249 -8.04 1.64 -13.55
N ALA A 250 -6.73 1.69 -13.85
CA ALA A 250 -5.95 0.51 -14.18
C ALA A 250 -5.96 -0.52 -13.03
N ILE A 251 -5.73 -0.10 -11.78
CA ILE A 251 -5.76 -1.01 -10.63
C ILE A 251 -7.16 -1.61 -10.45
N CYS A 252 -8.24 -0.82 -10.59
CA CYS A 252 -9.61 -1.34 -10.52
C CYS A 252 -9.92 -2.38 -11.61
N LEU A 253 -9.35 -2.23 -12.82
CA LEU A 253 -9.60 -3.17 -13.92
C LEU A 253 -8.79 -4.46 -13.79
N PHE A 254 -7.55 -4.38 -13.31
CA PHE A 254 -6.68 -5.55 -13.17
C PHE A 254 -6.82 -6.27 -11.83
N ILE A 255 -7.21 -5.54 -10.78
CA ILE A 255 -7.37 -6.04 -9.42
C ILE A 255 -8.69 -5.50 -8.88
N PRO A 256 -9.85 -5.94 -9.41
CA PRO A 256 -11.16 -5.35 -9.07
C PRO A 256 -11.50 -5.40 -7.58
N HIS A 257 -11.06 -6.46 -6.89
CA HIS A 257 -11.23 -6.59 -5.44
C HIS A 257 -10.39 -5.59 -4.62
N SER A 258 -9.50 -4.83 -5.25
CA SER A 258 -8.67 -3.82 -4.56
C SER A 258 -9.50 -2.69 -3.96
N ILE A 259 -10.66 -2.36 -4.54
CA ILE A 259 -11.57 -1.32 -4.05
C ILE A 259 -12.09 -1.62 -2.64
N TYR A 260 -12.13 -2.89 -2.23
CA TYR A 260 -12.57 -3.29 -0.90
C TYR A 260 -11.45 -3.18 0.16
N ASN A 261 -10.21 -2.94 -0.26
CA ASN A 261 -9.08 -2.80 0.64
C ASN A 261 -8.98 -1.36 1.15
N THR A 262 -8.88 -1.18 2.48
CA THR A 262 -8.69 0.14 3.10
C THR A 262 -7.47 0.88 2.55
N SER A 263 -6.37 0.15 2.31
CA SER A 263 -5.11 0.69 1.81
C SER A 263 -5.26 1.29 0.41
N PHE A 264 -6.22 0.82 -0.39
CA PHE A 264 -6.55 1.39 -1.70
C PHE A 264 -7.03 2.84 -1.55
N TRP A 265 -8.08 3.04 -0.76
CA TRP A 265 -8.68 4.34 -0.54
C TRP A 265 -7.72 5.32 0.13
N TYR A 266 -7.02 4.87 1.17
CA TYR A 266 -5.97 5.66 1.82
C TYR A 266 -4.98 6.22 0.81
N THR A 267 -4.47 5.34 -0.06
CA THR A 267 -3.44 5.67 -1.03
C THR A 267 -3.93 6.71 -2.05
N PHE A 268 -5.14 6.54 -2.59
CA PHE A 268 -5.66 7.41 -3.65
C PHE A 268 -6.28 8.71 -3.12
N LEU A 269 -7.06 8.67 -2.03
CA LEU A 269 -7.70 9.86 -1.45
C LEU A 269 -6.68 10.85 -0.87
N ILE A 270 -5.67 10.37 -0.13
CA ILE A 270 -4.62 11.24 0.42
C ILE A 270 -3.85 11.89 -0.72
N SER A 271 -3.49 11.13 -1.75
CA SER A 271 -2.76 11.67 -2.90
C SER A 271 -3.59 12.68 -3.69
N GLN A 272 -4.90 12.46 -3.76
CA GLN A 272 -5.83 13.40 -4.36
C GLN A 272 -5.86 14.74 -3.60
N CYS A 273 -5.92 14.70 -2.27
CA CYS A 273 -5.87 15.90 -1.43
C CYS A 273 -4.57 16.70 -1.67
N ILE A 274 -3.44 15.98 -1.76
CA ILE A 274 -2.13 16.58 -2.06
C ILE A 274 -2.15 17.26 -3.44
N TYR A 275 -2.61 16.57 -4.50
CA TYR A 275 -2.62 17.14 -5.84
C TYR A 275 -3.58 18.30 -6.00
N PHE A 276 -4.75 18.23 -5.36
CA PHE A 276 -5.70 19.34 -5.34
C PHE A 276 -5.03 20.58 -4.77
N LEU A 277 -4.33 20.46 -3.63
CA LEU A 277 -3.66 21.59 -2.99
C LEU A 277 -2.48 22.15 -3.80
N PHE A 278 -1.78 21.31 -4.57
CA PHE A 278 -0.70 21.76 -5.47
C PHE A 278 -1.19 22.57 -6.68
N LEU A 279 -2.48 22.55 -7.01
CA LEU A 279 -3.06 23.42 -8.04
C LEU A 279 -3.19 24.87 -7.57
N PHE A 280 -3.03 25.13 -6.28
CA PHE A 280 -3.14 26.48 -5.72
C PHE A 280 -1.75 27.11 -5.50
N GLU A 281 -1.54 28.29 -6.09
CA GLU A 281 -0.35 29.12 -5.86
C GLU A 281 -0.58 30.02 -4.65
N TYR A 282 -0.51 29.45 -3.43
CA TYR A 282 -0.60 30.26 -2.22
C TYR A 282 0.76 30.90 -1.89
N LYS A 283 0.78 32.24 -1.71
CA LYS A 283 2.00 32.99 -1.36
C LYS A 283 2.60 32.58 0.00
N LYS A 284 1.76 32.15 0.96
CA LYS A 284 2.22 31.70 2.29
C LYS A 284 2.19 30.18 2.41
N LYS A 285 3.35 29.54 2.21
CA LYS A 285 3.51 28.06 2.21
C LYS A 285 3.00 27.38 3.49
N ILE A 286 3.14 28.02 4.66
CA ILE A 286 2.77 27.41 5.94
C ILE A 286 1.27 27.18 6.11
N TYR A 287 0.42 28.11 5.65
CA TYR A 287 -1.04 27.95 5.73
C TYR A 287 -1.51 26.80 4.85
N LEU A 288 -0.91 26.65 3.66
CA LEU A 288 -1.22 25.54 2.76
C LEU A 288 -0.86 24.19 3.41
N SER A 289 0.26 24.12 4.12
CA SER A 289 0.67 22.90 4.86
C SER A 289 -0.29 22.56 5.99
N ILE A 290 -0.78 23.55 6.75
CA ILE A 290 -1.78 23.34 7.80
C ILE A 290 -3.10 22.85 7.20
N ILE A 291 -3.59 23.49 6.13
CA ILE A 291 -4.82 23.08 5.44
C ILE A 291 -4.66 21.66 4.89
N LEU A 292 -3.51 21.34 4.27
CA LEU A 292 -3.20 20.00 3.78
C LEU A 292 -3.26 18.98 4.91
N PHE A 293 -2.61 19.28 6.03
CA PHE A 293 -2.60 18.41 7.20
C PHE A 293 -4.03 18.14 7.69
N VAL A 294 -4.84 19.17 7.90
CA VAL A 294 -6.24 19.03 8.35
C VAL A 294 -7.05 18.19 7.36
N LEU A 295 -6.95 18.48 6.06
CA LEU A 295 -7.69 17.72 5.04
C LEU A 295 -7.28 16.25 5.01
N VAL A 296 -5.98 15.96 5.08
CA VAL A 296 -5.48 14.58 5.11
C VAL A 296 -5.95 13.87 6.38
N GLN A 297 -5.92 14.52 7.55
CA GLN A 297 -6.39 13.94 8.81
C GLN A 297 -7.90 13.65 8.76
N VAL A 298 -8.72 14.59 8.29
CA VAL A 298 -10.18 14.39 8.18
C VAL A 298 -10.50 13.22 7.27
N ASN A 299 -9.86 13.13 6.10
CA ASN A 299 -10.07 12.01 5.17
C ASN A 299 -9.56 10.67 5.75
N SER A 300 -8.44 10.69 6.47
CA SER A 300 -7.88 9.51 7.14
C SER A 300 -8.83 9.00 8.24
N GLN A 301 -9.30 9.89 9.10
CA GLN A 301 -10.25 9.54 10.17
C GLN A 301 -11.58 9.06 9.62
N PHE A 302 -12.06 9.62 8.51
CA PHE A 302 -13.23 9.12 7.80
C PHE A 302 -13.08 7.66 7.38
N LEU A 303 -11.94 7.30 6.81
CA LEU A 303 -11.67 5.90 6.44
C LEU A 303 -11.59 4.99 7.67
N ASN A 304 -11.09 5.47 8.81
CA ASN A 304 -11.10 4.70 10.06
C ASN A 304 -12.52 4.49 10.60
N ILE A 305 -13.38 5.50 10.58
CA ILE A 305 -14.78 5.35 11.00
C ILE A 305 -15.49 4.35 10.09
N TRP A 306 -15.32 4.47 8.77
CA TRP A 306 -15.98 3.61 7.79
C TRP A 306 -15.55 2.14 7.93
N TYR A 307 -14.24 1.88 7.97
CA TYR A 307 -13.72 0.52 7.93
C TYR A 307 -13.51 -0.12 9.30
N ARG A 308 -13.40 0.67 10.38
CA ARG A 308 -13.02 0.19 11.71
C ARG A 308 -13.92 0.67 12.83
N HIS A 309 -14.85 1.59 12.54
CA HIS A 309 -15.78 2.16 13.53
C HIS A 309 -15.07 2.83 14.70
N GLN A 310 -13.91 3.41 14.42
CA GLN A 310 -13.06 4.05 15.41
C GLN A 310 -12.67 5.44 14.93
N LEU A 311 -12.80 6.44 15.81
CA LEU A 311 -12.19 7.76 15.64
C LEU A 311 -11.05 7.88 16.64
N ASN A 312 -9.84 8.09 16.12
CA ASN A 312 -8.68 8.30 16.97
C ASN A 312 -8.37 9.79 17.03
N ILE A 313 -8.74 10.44 18.15
CA ILE A 313 -8.60 11.88 18.33
C ILE A 313 -7.12 12.26 18.48
N THR A 314 -6.34 11.38 19.10
CA THR A 314 -4.92 11.64 19.38
C THR A 314 -4.05 11.72 18.13
N THR A 315 -4.51 11.21 16.97
CA THR A 315 -3.72 11.31 15.72
C THR A 315 -3.50 12.75 15.26
N PHE A 316 -4.40 13.68 15.60
CA PHE A 316 -4.23 15.10 15.27
C PHE A 316 -2.99 15.69 15.96
N LEU A 317 -2.62 15.18 17.13
CA LEU A 317 -1.41 15.56 17.85
C LEU A 317 -0.20 14.70 17.43
N TYR A 318 -0.41 13.39 17.29
CA TYR A 318 0.70 12.45 17.07
C TYR A 318 1.24 12.44 15.66
N VAL A 319 0.41 12.57 14.62
CA VAL A 319 0.91 12.56 13.24
C VAL A 319 1.92 13.69 12.96
N PRO A 320 1.69 14.97 13.33
CA PRO A 320 2.69 16.02 13.07
C PRO A 320 3.96 15.85 13.91
N LEU A 321 3.87 15.25 15.10
CA LEU A 321 5.03 14.97 15.96
C LEU A 321 5.85 13.76 15.45
N LEU A 322 5.16 12.70 15.04
CA LEU A 322 5.76 11.42 14.68
C LEU A 322 6.15 11.34 13.20
N SER A 323 5.53 12.11 12.30
CA SER A 323 5.89 12.12 10.88
C SER A 323 7.37 12.46 10.67
N PRO A 324 7.93 13.55 11.24
CA PRO A 324 9.36 13.85 11.10
C PRO A 324 10.23 12.75 11.71
N LEU A 325 9.84 12.22 12.87
CA LEU A 325 10.56 11.12 13.51
C LEU A 325 10.60 9.87 12.62
N MET A 326 9.48 9.51 12.00
CA MET A 326 9.39 8.36 11.09
C MET A 326 10.21 8.56 9.82
N GLU A 327 10.22 9.76 9.25
CA GLU A 327 11.05 10.09 8.09
C GLU A 327 12.53 10.00 8.42
N ILE A 328 12.95 10.59 9.55
CA ILE A 328 14.34 10.49 10.05
C ILE A 328 14.70 9.03 10.31
N THR A 329 13.81 8.27 10.95
CA THR A 329 13.99 6.84 11.21
C THR A 329 14.20 6.05 9.93
N PHE A 330 13.41 6.34 8.89
CA PHE A 330 13.56 5.72 7.58
C PHE A 330 14.90 6.07 6.91
N TYR A 331 15.34 7.33 6.98
CA TYR A 331 16.64 7.74 6.45
C TYR A 331 17.79 7.08 7.20
N ILE A 332 17.75 7.06 8.53
CA ILE A 332 18.72 6.38 9.38
C ILE A 332 18.79 4.90 9.02
N ALA A 333 17.63 4.24 8.87
CA ALA A 333 17.55 2.84 8.46
C ALA A 333 18.30 2.58 7.15
N ILE A 334 18.06 3.40 6.12
CA ILE A 334 18.70 3.22 4.81
C ILE A 334 20.18 3.56 4.84
N PHE A 335 20.60 4.65 5.47
CA PHE A 335 22.02 5.07 5.44
C PHE A 335 22.91 4.22 6.33
N PHE A 336 22.39 3.75 7.47
CA PHE A 336 23.15 2.97 8.44
C PHE A 336 22.85 1.47 8.39
N PHE A 337 22.22 0.97 7.32
CA PHE A 337 21.89 -0.45 7.15
C PHE A 337 23.07 -1.42 7.41
N PRO A 338 24.34 -1.10 7.09
CA PRO A 338 25.46 -2.00 7.39
C PRO A 338 25.77 -2.10 8.89
N PHE A 339 25.41 -1.07 9.66
CA PHE A 339 25.70 -0.96 11.10
C PHE A 339 24.51 -1.47 11.93
N TYR A 340 24.12 -2.73 11.72
CA TYR A 340 22.88 -3.28 12.29
C TYR A 340 22.80 -3.22 13.83
N LYS A 341 23.92 -3.27 14.56
CA LYS A 341 23.94 -3.12 16.03
C LYS A 341 23.57 -1.71 16.49
N PHE A 342 24.06 -0.69 15.77
CA PHE A 342 23.67 0.70 16.00
C PHE A 342 22.19 0.89 15.71
N LEU A 343 21.71 0.37 14.56
CA LEU A 343 20.31 0.44 14.19
C LEU A 343 19.39 -0.28 15.18
N ASP A 344 19.80 -1.43 15.72
CA ASP A 344 19.03 -2.14 16.76
C ASP A 344 18.85 -1.27 18.01
N SER A 345 19.93 -0.62 18.48
CA SER A 345 19.88 0.29 19.62
C SER A 345 19.02 1.52 19.35
N TYR A 346 19.14 2.09 18.14
CA TYR A 346 18.30 3.21 17.70
C TYR A 346 16.82 2.84 17.64
N PHE A 347 16.48 1.68 17.04
CA PHE A 347 15.10 1.21 16.95
C PHE A 347 14.54 0.83 18.32
N MET A 348 15.35 0.32 19.24
CA MET A 348 14.94 0.11 20.63
C MET A 348 14.51 1.43 21.27
N PHE A 349 15.28 2.51 21.12
CA PHE A 349 14.91 3.83 21.62
C PHE A 349 13.60 4.35 21.00
N VAL A 350 13.45 4.21 19.68
CA VAL A 350 12.22 4.58 18.97
C VAL A 350 11.00 3.76 19.44
N ASP A 351 11.17 2.46 19.69
CA ASP A 351 10.11 1.58 20.22
C ASP A 351 9.62 2.07 21.58
N HIS A 352 10.53 2.45 22.49
CA HIS A 352 10.15 2.99 23.80
C HIS A 352 9.34 4.29 23.69
N ILE A 353 9.67 5.17 22.73
CA ILE A 353 8.87 6.36 22.45
C ILE A 353 7.46 5.97 22.02
N PHE A 354 7.32 5.02 21.10
CA PHE A 354 6.01 4.57 20.62
C PHE A 354 5.21 3.87 21.70
N GLU A 355 5.82 3.01 22.50
CA GLU A 355 5.17 2.37 23.63
C GLU A 355 4.67 3.40 24.65
N PHE A 356 5.50 4.39 25.00
CA PHE A 356 5.12 5.47 25.90
C PHE A 356 3.90 6.23 25.37
N LEU A 357 3.95 6.69 24.12
CA LEU A 357 2.85 7.44 23.50
C LEU A 357 1.58 6.59 23.34
N SER A 358 1.73 5.29 23.07
CA SER A 358 0.58 4.39 22.87
C SER A 358 -0.31 4.24 24.11
N LYS A 359 0.24 4.54 25.30
CA LYS A 359 -0.51 4.55 26.58
C LYS A 359 -1.49 5.72 26.70
N TRP A 360 -1.26 6.80 25.94
CA TRP A 360 -2.02 8.04 26.01
C TRP A 360 -2.95 8.24 24.81
N VAL A 361 -3.31 7.15 24.12
CA VAL A 361 -4.16 7.16 22.93
C VAL A 361 -5.64 7.18 23.33
N TRP A 362 -6.41 8.11 22.77
CA TRP A 362 -7.85 8.20 22.96
C TRP A 362 -8.58 7.81 21.68
N ILE A 363 -9.33 6.71 21.75
CA ILE A 363 -10.12 6.15 20.65
C ILE A 363 -11.59 6.18 21.08
N LEU A 364 -12.43 6.78 20.24
CA LEU A 364 -13.88 6.66 20.34
C LEU A 364 -14.35 5.56 19.41
N GLU A 365 -15.13 4.62 19.93
CA GLU A 365 -15.74 3.54 19.17
C GLU A 365 -17.21 3.87 18.86
N PHE A 366 -17.69 3.51 17.67
CA PHE A 366 -19.05 3.80 17.22
C PHE A 366 -19.79 2.52 16.84
N ASP A 367 -21.10 2.50 17.13
CA ASP A 367 -21.98 1.43 16.67
C ASP A 367 -22.45 1.63 15.23
N TRP A 368 -22.81 0.52 14.58
CA TRP A 368 -23.13 0.42 13.15
C TRP A 368 -24.29 1.32 12.68
N THR A 369 -25.15 1.79 13.58
CA THR A 369 -26.31 2.63 13.27
C THR A 369 -25.95 4.07 12.91
N PHE A 370 -24.73 4.52 13.24
CA PHE A 370 -24.25 5.89 12.97
C PHE A 370 -23.73 6.10 11.53
N HIS A 371 -23.61 5.02 10.74
CA HIS A 371 -22.81 4.98 9.51
C HIS A 371 -23.31 5.89 8.40
N TRP A 372 -24.59 5.88 8.07
CA TRP A 372 -25.08 6.61 6.89
C TRP A 372 -25.19 8.12 7.11
N PHE A 373 -25.60 8.51 8.33
CA PHE A 373 -25.77 9.92 8.68
C PHE A 373 -24.42 10.62 8.93
N GLY A 374 -23.52 9.97 9.67
CA GLY A 374 -22.14 10.45 9.83
C GLY A 374 -21.38 10.48 8.50
N PHE A 375 -21.60 9.49 7.63
CA PHE A 375 -21.04 9.46 6.28
C PHE A 375 -21.53 10.62 5.43
N ALA A 376 -22.84 10.86 5.38
CA ALA A 376 -23.42 11.96 4.60
C ALA A 376 -22.90 13.32 5.08
N ILE A 377 -22.80 13.53 6.40
CA ILE A 377 -22.31 14.78 6.99
C ILE A 377 -20.81 14.97 6.72
N ILE A 378 -19.97 13.95 6.88
CA ILE A 378 -18.52 14.11 6.71
C ILE A 378 -18.15 14.23 5.22
N VAL A 379 -18.81 13.49 4.32
CA VAL A 379 -18.65 13.66 2.87
C VAL A 379 -19.15 15.04 2.45
N ALA A 380 -20.31 15.48 2.93
CA ALA A 380 -20.81 16.82 2.69
C ALA A 380 -19.81 17.87 3.21
N LEU A 381 -19.27 17.73 4.42
CA LEU A 381 -18.30 18.67 4.99
C LEU A 381 -16.98 18.67 4.24
N SER A 382 -16.43 17.52 3.85
CA SER A 382 -15.16 17.46 3.11
C SER A 382 -15.29 18.09 1.72
N ASN A 383 -16.37 17.80 1.01
CA ASN A 383 -16.67 18.39 -0.29
C ASN A 383 -17.04 19.87 -0.14
N SER A 384 -17.75 20.26 0.93
CA SER A 384 -18.08 21.67 1.21
C SER A 384 -16.83 22.47 1.55
N ILE A 385 -15.88 21.91 2.31
CA ILE A 385 -14.59 22.56 2.61
C ILE A 385 -13.78 22.70 1.32
N GLN A 386 -13.69 21.65 0.49
CA GLN A 386 -13.04 21.72 -0.82
C GLN A 386 -13.70 22.76 -1.73
N PHE A 387 -15.03 22.84 -1.72
CA PHE A 387 -15.81 23.79 -2.51
C PHE A 387 -15.71 25.23 -2.00
N ILE A 388 -15.74 25.45 -0.68
CA ILE A 388 -15.57 26.78 -0.07
C ILE A 388 -14.15 27.30 -0.31
N ILE A 389 -13.14 26.44 -0.15
CA ILE A 389 -11.75 26.76 -0.51
C ILE A 389 -11.67 27.12 -1.99
N TRP A 390 -12.26 26.31 -2.87
CA TRP A 390 -12.29 26.60 -4.31
C TRP A 390 -13.00 27.92 -4.63
N LYS A 391 -14.19 28.16 -4.05
CA LYS A 391 -15.02 29.35 -4.29
C LYS A 391 -14.36 30.63 -3.80
N ASN A 392 -13.86 30.68 -2.56
CA ASN A 392 -13.21 31.87 -2.00
C ASN A 392 -11.93 32.25 -2.77
N ILE A 393 -11.27 31.27 -3.40
CA ILE A 393 -10.05 31.50 -4.17
C ILE A 393 -10.36 31.90 -5.62
N CYS A 394 -11.38 31.31 -6.26
CA CYS A 394 -11.85 31.74 -7.58
C CYS A 394 -12.37 33.19 -7.57
N ILE A 395 -12.98 33.62 -6.46
CA ILE A 395 -13.40 35.00 -6.25
C ILE A 395 -12.18 35.94 -6.11
N ASN A 396 -11.14 35.52 -5.37
CA ASN A 396 -9.91 36.31 -5.19
C ASN A 396 -8.95 36.34 -6.39
N LYS A 397 -9.17 35.54 -7.44
CA LYS A 397 -8.43 35.63 -8.72
C LYS A 397 -9.12 36.54 -9.76
N LYS A 398 -10.23 37.20 -9.39
CA LYS A 398 -10.94 38.21 -10.21
C LYS A 398 -10.72 39.65 -9.75
N LEU A 399 -9.74 39.90 -8.89
CA LEU A 399 -9.11 41.20 -8.61
C LEU A 399 -7.62 41.05 -8.91
#